data_AF-A0A2A4IRK2-F1
#
_entry.id   AF-A0A2A4IRK2-F1
#
_cell.length_a   1.000
_cell.length_b   1.000
_cell.length_c   1.000
_cell.angle_alpha   90.00
_cell.angle_beta   90.00
_cell.angle_gamma   90.00
#
_symmetry.space_group_name_H-M   'P 1'
#
loop_
_entity.id
_entity.type
_entity.pdbx_description
1 polymer ?
#
loop_
_entity_poly.entity_id
_entity_poly.type
_entity_poly.pdbx_seq_one_letter_code
_entity_poly.pdbx_strand_id
1 'polypeptide(L)'
;MNNNIKIPIKNIYYMLSYAWNIWNTIDEDNNKKEIFGDEKFDNIYNVMGYILNIFLEKLIKRGFYRGYITLEEDLSVLKGKINFSESIKRNTLNYKKLVCSY
;
A
#
# COMPACT_ATOMS: atom_id res chain seq x y z
N MET A 1 -12.37 28.97 30.98
CA MET A 1 -12.09 27.53 31.17
C MET A 1 -12.23 26.87 29.81
N ASN A 2 -11.11 26.52 29.16
CA ASN A 2 -11.13 25.83 27.88
C ASN A 2 -11.60 24.40 28.14
N ASN A 3 -12.91 24.18 28.02
CA ASN A 3 -13.48 22.84 27.98
C ASN A 3 -13.02 22.21 26.68
N ASN A 4 -11.84 21.60 26.68
CA ASN A 4 -11.38 20.72 25.63
C ASN A 4 -12.34 19.53 25.60
N ILE A 5 -13.37 19.61 24.77
CA ILE A 5 -14.27 18.50 24.47
C ILE A 5 -13.42 17.43 23.79
N LYS A 6 -12.88 16.51 24.58
CA LYS A 6 -12.06 15.40 24.08
C LYS A 6 -13.01 14.40 23.43
N ILE A 7 -13.04 14.41 22.10
CA ILE A 7 -13.84 13.46 21.33
C ILE A 7 -13.33 12.04 21.67
N PRO A 8 -14.21 11.11 22.09
CA PRO A 8 -13.80 9.73 22.31
C PRO A 8 -13.22 9.12 21.03
N ILE A 9 -12.12 8.38 21.17
CA ILE A 9 -11.44 7.72 20.03
C ILE A 9 -12.41 6.80 19.25
N LYS A 10 -13.34 6.17 19.96
CA LYS A 10 -14.44 5.37 19.40
C LYS A 10 -15.30 6.16 18.41
N ASN A 11 -15.59 7.43 18.67
CA ASN A 11 -16.41 8.26 17.79
C ASN A 11 -15.66 8.62 16.51
N ILE A 12 -14.36 8.90 16.61
CA ILE A 12 -13.50 9.17 15.45
C ILE A 12 -13.45 7.95 14.53
N TYR A 13 -13.31 6.76 15.11
CA TYR A 13 -13.37 5.51 14.35
C TYR A 13 -14.70 5.34 13.60
N TYR A 14 -15.85 5.61 14.24
CA TYR A 14 -17.16 5.48 13.59
C TYR A 14 -17.30 6.47 12.43
N MET A 15 -16.86 7.71 12.63
CA MET A 15 -16.87 8.73 11.57
C MET A 15 -16.01 8.30 10.37
N LEU A 16 -14.82 7.75 10.61
CA LEU A 16 -13.94 7.23 9.55
C LEU A 16 -14.55 6.02 8.84
N SER A 17 -15.14 5.09 9.60
CA SER A 17 -15.81 3.91 9.04
C SER A 17 -16.96 4.31 8.12
N TYR A 18 -17.70 5.35 8.50
CA TYR A 18 -18.78 5.91 7.71
C TYR A 18 -18.26 6.66 6.47
N ALA A 19 -17.27 7.54 6.63
CA ALA A 19 -16.69 8.32 5.54
C ALA A 19 -16.08 7.44 4.44
N TRP A 20 -15.55 6.27 4.79
CA TRP A 20 -14.94 5.34 3.85
C TRP A 20 -15.82 4.15 3.45
N ASN A 21 -17.07 4.08 3.92
CA ASN A 21 -17.98 2.93 3.68
C ASN A 21 -17.37 1.56 4.05
N ILE A 22 -16.50 1.54 5.06
CA ILE A 22 -15.75 0.35 5.49
C ILE A 22 -16.49 -0.44 6.58
N TRP A 23 -17.64 0.07 7.05
CA TRP A 23 -18.37 -0.49 8.20
C TRP A 23 -18.69 -1.99 8.07
N ASN A 24 -19.00 -2.47 6.87
CA ASN A 24 -19.28 -3.90 6.59
C ASN A 24 -18.00 -4.75 6.62
N THR A 25 -16.88 -4.24 6.10
CA THR A 25 -15.62 -4.99 5.94
C THR A 25 -14.93 -5.32 7.27
N ILE A 26 -15.24 -4.56 8.33
CA ILE A 26 -14.67 -4.79 9.67
C ILE A 26 -15.61 -5.67 10.53
N ASP A 27 -16.90 -5.73 10.19
CA ASP A 27 -17.86 -6.62 10.87
C ASP A 27 -17.61 -8.10 10.57
N GLU A 28 -17.25 -8.43 9.33
CA GLU A 28 -17.10 -9.81 8.86
C GLU A 28 -16.07 -10.63 9.65
N ASP A 29 -15.04 -9.99 10.20
CA ASP A 29 -13.91 -10.67 10.84
C ASP A 29 -13.92 -10.62 12.37
N ASN A 30 -15.03 -10.22 13.02
CA ASN A 30 -15.09 -9.95 14.48
C ASN A 30 -14.15 -8.83 14.98
N ASN A 31 -13.47 -8.11 14.09
CA ASN A 31 -12.48 -7.08 14.42
C ASN A 31 -13.08 -5.90 15.22
N LYS A 32 -14.38 -5.61 15.10
CA LYS A 32 -15.04 -4.58 15.91
C LYS A 32 -14.97 -4.88 17.41
N LYS A 33 -15.02 -6.15 17.83
CA LYS A 33 -14.89 -6.52 19.25
C LYS A 33 -13.48 -6.25 19.78
N GLU A 34 -12.46 -6.40 18.94
CA GLU A 34 -11.07 -6.09 19.32
C GLU A 34 -10.81 -4.57 19.36
N ILE A 35 -11.41 -3.81 18.43
CA ILE A 35 -11.25 -2.35 18.34
C ILE A 35 -11.95 -1.64 19.52
N PHE A 36 -13.10 -2.15 19.95
CA PHE A 36 -13.97 -1.51 20.94
C PHE A 36 -14.13 -2.27 22.26
N GLY A 37 -13.42 -3.39 22.44
CA GLY A 37 -13.35 -4.07 23.73
C GLY A 37 -12.72 -3.16 24.77
N ASP A 38 -13.22 -3.26 26.01
CA ASP A 38 -12.98 -2.35 27.15
C ASP A 38 -11.61 -1.64 27.08
N GLU A 39 -11.65 -0.38 26.62
CA GLU A 39 -10.61 0.65 26.77
C GLU A 39 -9.18 0.34 26.28
N LYS A 40 -8.99 -0.41 25.19
CA LYS A 40 -7.61 -0.80 24.78
C LYS A 40 -6.74 0.29 24.14
N PHE A 41 -7.30 1.41 23.66
CA PHE A 41 -6.53 2.37 22.85
C PHE A 41 -6.44 3.75 23.51
N ASP A 42 -5.25 4.08 24.01
CA ASP A 42 -4.91 5.39 24.58
C ASP A 42 -4.82 6.51 23.53
N ASN A 43 -4.57 6.15 22.27
CA ASN A 43 -4.25 7.07 21.19
C ASN A 43 -4.87 6.62 19.85
N ILE A 44 -5.33 7.59 19.04
CA ILE A 44 -5.85 7.38 17.70
C ILE A 44 -4.84 6.69 16.77
N TYR A 45 -3.54 6.94 16.93
CA TYR A 45 -2.50 6.29 16.12
C TYR A 45 -2.49 4.77 16.30
N ASN A 46 -2.77 4.29 17.52
CA ASN A 46 -2.82 2.86 17.78
C ASN A 46 -4.03 2.20 17.09
N VAL A 47 -5.17 2.90 17.05
CA VAL A 47 -6.36 2.45 16.30
C VAL A 47 -6.06 2.43 14.79
N MET A 48 -5.44 3.47 14.25
CA MET A 48 -5.06 3.54 12.83
C MET A 48 -4.07 2.42 12.47
N GLY A 49 -3.08 2.16 13.31
CA GLY A 49 -2.12 1.08 13.11
C GLY A 49 -2.77 -0.31 13.12
N TYR A 50 -3.72 -0.53 14.03
CA TYR A 50 -4.48 -1.78 14.08
C TYR A 50 -5.34 -1.98 12.82
N ILE A 51 -6.07 -0.94 12.38
CA ILE A 51 -6.85 -0.97 11.13
C ILE A 51 -5.95 -1.25 9.92
N LEU A 52 -4.80 -0.57 9.85
CA LEU A 52 -3.81 -0.79 8.78
C LEU A 52 -3.35 -2.25 8.75
N ASN A 53 -3.08 -2.85 9.91
CA ASN A 53 -2.64 -4.25 10.00
C ASN A 53 -3.70 -5.22 9.45
N ILE A 54 -4.98 -5.03 9.81
CA ILE A 54 -6.09 -5.84 9.26
C ILE A 54 -6.13 -5.75 7.74
N PHE A 55 -6.09 -4.54 7.19
CA PHE A 55 -6.15 -4.35 5.75
C PHE A 55 -4.91 -4.92 5.05
N LEU A 56 -3.74 -4.76 5.65
CA LEU A 56 -2.50 -5.30 5.12
C LEU A 56 -2.53 -6.83 5.08
N GLU A 57 -3.03 -7.48 6.12
CA GLU A 57 -3.20 -8.94 6.14
C GLU A 57 -4.13 -9.43 5.02
N LYS A 58 -5.27 -8.74 4.81
CA LYS A 58 -6.18 -9.03 3.69
C LYS A 58 -5.50 -8.85 2.33
N LEU A 59 -4.74 -7.75 2.16
CA LEU A 59 -4.02 -7.46 0.92
C LEU A 59 -2.93 -8.51 0.65
N ILE A 60 -2.18 -8.90 1.67
CA ILE A 60 -1.13 -9.94 1.55
C ILE A 60 -1.76 -11.28 1.14
N LYS A 61 -2.86 -11.68 1.79
CA LYS A 61 -3.56 -12.94 1.47
C LYS A 61 -4.12 -12.96 0.05
N ARG A 62 -4.65 -11.83 -0.44
CA ARG A 62 -5.13 -11.72 -1.83
C ARG A 62 -3.99 -11.60 -2.85
N GLY A 63 -2.81 -11.21 -2.39
CA GLY A 63 -1.66 -10.87 -3.22
C GLY A 63 -1.67 -9.40 -3.63
N PHE A 64 -0.48 -8.79 -3.61
CA PHE A 64 -0.29 -7.43 -4.11
C PHE A 64 -0.45 -7.42 -5.64
N TYR A 65 -1.26 -6.49 -6.13
CA TYR A 65 -1.35 -6.24 -7.56
C TYR A 65 0.00 -5.73 -8.06
N ARG A 66 0.62 -6.47 -8.99
CA ARG A 66 1.83 -6.03 -9.69
C ARG A 66 1.42 -5.41 -11.02
N GLY A 67 1.47 -4.08 -11.09
CA GLY A 67 1.34 -3.37 -12.35
C GLY A 67 2.61 -3.57 -13.20
N TYR A 68 2.45 -3.76 -14.51
CA TYR A 68 3.58 -3.74 -15.44
C TYR A 68 3.96 -2.29 -15.73
N ILE A 69 5.21 -1.95 -15.50
CA ILE A 69 5.81 -0.66 -15.86
C ILE A 69 6.92 -0.96 -16.84
N THR A 70 6.79 -0.45 -18.07
CA THR A 70 7.82 -0.61 -19.09
C THR A 70 9.06 0.17 -18.67
N LEU A 71 10.19 -0.52 -18.57
CA LEU A 71 11.49 0.07 -18.25
C LEU A 71 12.42 -0.12 -19.45
N GLU A 72 13.19 0.92 -19.77
CA GLU A 72 14.22 0.89 -20.81
C GLU A 72 15.60 1.12 -20.17
N GLU A 73 16.48 0.12 -20.26
CA GLU A 73 17.80 0.15 -19.61
C GLU A 73 18.89 -0.54 -20.41
N ASP A 74 20.14 -0.16 -20.13
CA ASP A 74 21.34 -0.73 -20.76
C ASP A 74 21.75 -1.99 -20.00
N LEU A 75 21.35 -3.14 -20.54
CA LEU A 75 21.58 -4.43 -19.93
C LEU A 75 22.76 -5.16 -20.57
N SER A 76 23.56 -5.82 -19.72
CA SER A 76 24.55 -6.81 -20.17
C SER A 76 23.92 -8.18 -20.46
N VAL A 77 22.63 -8.34 -20.18
CA VAL A 77 21.85 -9.57 -20.39
C VAL A 77 20.64 -9.23 -21.26
N LEU A 78 20.26 -10.12 -22.16
CA LEU A 78 19.08 -9.92 -22.99
C LEU A 78 17.80 -10.13 -22.17
N LYS A 79 16.97 -9.09 -22.05
CA LYS A 79 15.68 -9.15 -21.34
C LYS A 79 14.65 -8.27 -22.07
N GLY A 80 13.52 -8.85 -22.46
CA GLY A 80 12.48 -8.12 -23.18
C GLY A 80 12.87 -7.77 -24.62
N LYS A 81 12.40 -6.62 -25.11
CA LYS A 81 12.59 -6.14 -26.48
C LYS A 81 13.88 -5.34 -26.60
N ILE A 82 14.76 -5.74 -27.51
CA ILE A 82 16.00 -5.00 -27.79
C ILE A 82 15.69 -3.75 -28.62
N ASN A 83 16.20 -2.60 -28.20
CA ASN A 83 16.20 -1.36 -28.98
C ASN A 83 17.57 -1.16 -29.65
N PHE A 84 17.71 -1.67 -30.87
CA PHE A 84 18.95 -1.55 -31.64
C PHE A 84 19.29 -0.11 -32.01
N SER A 85 18.29 0.70 -32.34
CA SER A 85 18.48 2.11 -32.70
C SER A 85 19.14 2.86 -31.54
N GLU A 86 18.60 2.69 -30.34
CA GLU A 86 19.13 3.35 -29.15
C GLU A 86 20.49 2.77 -28.72
N SER A 87 20.69 1.46 -28.89
CA SER A 87 21.97 0.82 -28.61
C SER A 87 23.12 1.33 -29.49
N ILE A 88 22.83 1.58 -30.77
CA ILE A 88 23.81 2.16 -31.70
C ILE A 88 24.06 3.63 -31.35
N LYS A 89 23.00 4.42 -31.12
CA LYS A 89 23.12 5.85 -30.76
C LYS A 89 23.92 6.08 -29.49
N ARG A 90 23.69 5.26 -28.46
CA ARG A 90 24.37 5.34 -27.15
C ARG A 90 25.68 4.54 -27.10
N ASN A 91 26.03 3.88 -28.21
CA ASN A 91 27.23 3.07 -28.37
C ASN A 91 27.38 2.00 -27.28
N THR A 92 26.26 1.39 -26.85
CA THR A 92 26.21 0.43 -25.73
C THR A 92 26.92 -0.89 -26.04
N LEU A 93 27.03 -1.21 -27.32
CA LEU A 93 27.74 -2.38 -27.83
C LEU A 93 29.22 -2.38 -27.43
N ASN A 94 29.88 -1.22 -27.36
CA ASN A 94 31.30 -1.12 -27.03
C ASN A 94 31.62 -1.61 -25.60
N TYR A 95 30.66 -1.48 -24.69
CA TYR A 95 30.77 -1.99 -23.33
C TYR A 95 29.91 -3.23 -23.10
N LYS A 96 29.61 -3.98 -24.17
CA LYS A 96 28.89 -5.26 -24.17
C LYS A 96 27.51 -5.17 -23.51
N LYS A 97 26.79 -4.07 -23.78
CA LYS A 97 25.41 -3.84 -23.32
C LYS A 97 24.49 -3.58 -24.51
N LEU A 98 23.20 -3.81 -24.28
CA LEU A 98 22.13 -3.50 -25.22
C LEU A 98 21.01 -2.78 -24.48
N VAL A 99 20.46 -1.75 -25.13
CA VAL A 99 19.28 -1.05 -24.62
C VAL A 99 18.09 -1.99 -24.79
N CYS A 100 17.42 -2.32 -23.70
CA CYS A 100 16.33 -3.28 -23.68
C CYS A 100 15.10 -2.70 -22.96
N SER A 101 13.91 -2.93 -23.52
CA SER A 101 12.62 -2.55 -22.95
C SER A 101 11.86 -3.78 -22.44
N TYR A 102 11.45 -3.80 -21.17
CA TYR A 102 10.71 -4.92 -20.56
C TYR A 102 9.70 -4.47 -19.51
#